data_AF-A0A350IDH6-F1
#
_entry.id   AF-A0A350IDH6-F1
#
_cell.length_a   1.000
_cell.length_b   1.000
_cell.length_c   1.000
_cell.angle_alpha   90.00
_cell.angle_beta   90.00
_cell.angle_gamma   90.00
#
_symmetry.space_group_name_H-M   'P 1'
#
loop_
_entity.id
_entity.type
_entity.pdbx_description
1 polymer ?
#
loop_
_entity_poly.entity_id
_entity_poly.type
_entity_poly.pdbx_seq_one_letter_code
_entity_poly.pdbx_strand_id
1 'polypeptide(L)'
;EKNWMPILDMPYHFVKWTNPTQVIKFDIDEGTTVDAVYDASKFVNANKDFRGGSQVLRINENQRMAFIHETNLLRDPFGRKDGNYAHRVIVWDNDWNIVHKSKEFHFMGTYYDHVKAQDYNIEFVTGAAMLGNDILISYGWQDNASYVLRMPQNVFANFLYGE
;
A
#
# COMPACT_ATOMS: atom_id res chain seq x y z
N GLU A 1 1.79 -16.00 2.89
CA GLU A 1 0.62 -15.37 2.25
C GLU A 1 1.07 -14.16 1.43
N LYS A 2 0.50 -13.93 0.24
CA LYS A 2 1.04 -12.98 -0.76
C LYS A 2 0.89 -11.50 -0.39
N ASN A 3 -0.17 -11.13 0.34
CA ASN A 3 -0.54 -9.72 0.56
C ASN A 3 -0.24 -9.19 1.97
N TRP A 4 0.38 -10.00 2.83
CA TRP A 4 0.73 -9.58 4.19
C TRP A 4 1.90 -8.63 4.17
N MET A 5 1.72 -7.45 4.76
CA MET A 5 2.72 -6.40 4.77
C MET A 5 3.61 -6.54 6.00
N PRO A 6 4.91 -6.87 5.87
CA PRO A 6 5.80 -6.96 7.01
C PRO A 6 5.97 -5.59 7.69
N ILE A 7 6.02 -5.58 9.02
CA ILE A 7 6.21 -4.36 9.81
C ILE A 7 7.67 -4.26 10.22
N LEU A 8 8.40 -3.30 9.67
CA LEU A 8 9.87 -3.26 9.82
C LEU A 8 10.35 -3.05 11.25
N ASP A 9 9.56 -2.37 12.09
CA ASP A 9 9.90 -2.09 13.48
C ASP A 9 9.25 -3.07 14.48
N MET A 10 8.60 -4.13 14.00
CA MET A 10 7.94 -5.15 14.83
C MET A 10 8.25 -6.56 14.29
N PRO A 11 9.28 -7.26 14.82
CA PRO A 11 9.67 -8.59 14.35
C PRO A 11 8.49 -9.58 14.32
N TYR A 12 8.37 -10.32 13.22
CA TYR A 12 7.31 -11.31 12.97
C TYR A 12 5.88 -10.75 13.00
N HIS A 13 5.69 -9.44 12.93
CA HIS A 13 4.37 -8.84 12.79
C HIS A 13 4.10 -8.43 11.35
N PHE A 14 2.84 -8.60 10.95
CA PHE A 14 2.37 -8.29 9.60
C PHE A 14 1.01 -7.60 9.66
N VAL A 15 0.80 -6.59 8.82
CA VAL A 15 -0.56 -6.13 8.52
C VAL A 15 -1.16 -7.11 7.52
N LYS A 16 -2.16 -7.87 7.97
CA LYS A 16 -2.90 -8.85 7.18
C LYS A 16 -4.03 -8.18 6.38
N TRP A 17 -4.76 -7.28 7.03
CA TRP A 17 -5.78 -6.43 6.38
C TRP A 17 -5.55 -4.99 6.77
N THR A 18 -5.72 -4.08 5.81
CA THR A 18 -5.55 -2.65 6.06
C THR A 18 -6.84 -2.00 6.56
N ASN A 19 -8.02 -2.56 6.27
CA ASN A 19 -9.30 -1.96 6.66
C ASN A 19 -10.41 -3.03 6.90
N PRO A 20 -10.89 -3.22 8.14
CA PRO A 20 -10.31 -2.64 9.35
C PRO A 20 -8.87 -3.17 9.53
N THR A 21 -7.99 -2.39 10.17
CA THR A 21 -6.60 -2.80 10.36
C THR A 21 -6.56 -4.10 11.19
N GLN A 22 -5.97 -5.15 10.63
CA GLN A 22 -5.65 -6.40 11.32
C GLN A 22 -4.13 -6.61 11.27
N VAL A 23 -3.51 -6.55 12.45
CA VAL A 23 -2.11 -6.92 12.65
C VAL A 23 -2.05 -8.29 13.29
N ILE A 24 -1.26 -9.16 12.69
CA ILE A 24 -1.00 -10.50 13.21
C ILE A 24 0.45 -10.61 13.64
N LYS A 25 0.71 -11.50 14.60
CA LYS A 25 2.06 -11.96 14.96
C LYS A 25 2.19 -13.42 14.54
N PHE A 26 3.25 -13.75 13.83
CA PHE A 26 3.63 -15.13 13.52
C PHE A 26 4.56 -15.66 14.61
N ASP A 27 4.24 -16.84 15.13
CA ASP A 27 5.14 -17.60 16.00
C ASP A 27 5.96 -18.57 15.14
N ILE A 28 7.28 -18.37 15.11
CA ILE A 28 8.17 -19.17 14.27
C ILE A 28 8.42 -20.57 14.83
N ASP A 29 8.29 -20.76 16.14
CA ASP A 29 8.57 -22.02 16.81
C ASP A 29 7.34 -22.94 16.71
N GLU A 30 6.14 -22.39 16.87
CA GLU A 30 4.88 -23.14 16.77
C GLU A 30 4.29 -23.16 15.35
N GLY A 31 4.72 -22.26 14.46
CA GLY A 31 4.16 -22.12 13.13
C GLY A 31 2.72 -21.57 13.12
N THR A 32 2.33 -20.83 14.17
CA THR A 32 0.97 -20.31 14.36
C THR A 32 0.91 -18.80 14.17
N THR A 33 -0.31 -18.25 14.03
CA THR A 33 -0.54 -16.80 13.98
C THR A 33 -1.60 -16.39 14.98
N VAL A 34 -1.36 -15.29 15.68
CA VAL A 34 -2.35 -14.67 16.58
C VAL A 34 -2.65 -13.24 16.14
N ASP A 35 -3.86 -12.77 16.43
CA ASP A 35 -4.22 -11.38 16.26
C ASP A 35 -3.52 -10.53 17.34
N ALA A 36 -2.58 -9.68 16.92
CA ALA A 36 -1.92 -8.72 17.80
C ALA A 36 -2.76 -7.45 17.94
N VAL A 37 -3.41 -7.04 16.84
CA VAL A 37 -4.35 -5.92 16.80
C VAL A 37 -5.48 -6.26 15.85
N TYR A 38 -6.71 -6.22 16.35
CA TYR A 38 -7.89 -6.30 15.50
C TYR A 38 -9.08 -5.65 16.22
N ASP A 39 -9.66 -4.64 15.58
CA ASP A 39 -10.91 -4.03 16.03
C ASP A 39 -11.80 -3.81 14.81
N ALA A 40 -12.78 -4.68 14.65
CA ALA A 40 -13.72 -4.63 13.53
C ALA A 40 -14.55 -3.34 13.50
N SER A 41 -14.71 -2.66 14.65
CA SER A 41 -15.48 -1.42 14.75
C SER A 41 -14.76 -0.23 14.10
N LYS A 42 -13.43 -0.31 13.91
CA LYS A 42 -12.61 0.72 13.26
C LYS A 42 -12.63 0.65 11.73
N PHE A 43 -13.62 -0.04 11.15
CA PHE A 43 -13.80 -0.09 9.71
C PHE A 43 -14.06 1.32 9.15
N VAL A 44 -13.30 1.69 8.11
CA VAL A 44 -13.46 2.95 7.40
C VAL A 44 -14.19 2.67 6.09
N ASN A 45 -15.30 3.37 5.83
CA ASN A 45 -15.96 3.22 4.52
C ASN A 45 -15.05 3.77 3.41
N ALA A 46 -14.83 2.97 2.36
CA ALA A 46 -13.96 3.28 1.25
C ALA A 46 -14.57 2.79 -0.06
N ASN A 47 -14.28 3.51 -1.15
CA ASN A 47 -14.81 3.16 -2.47
C ASN A 47 -14.20 1.86 -3.04
N LYS A 48 -13.03 1.44 -2.53
CA LYS A 48 -12.27 0.26 -2.96
C LYS A 48 -11.62 -0.41 -1.76
N ASP A 49 -11.32 -1.70 -1.90
CA ASP A 49 -10.57 -2.47 -0.90
C ASP A 49 -9.14 -1.95 -0.78
N PHE A 50 -8.67 -1.76 0.46
CA PHE A 50 -7.26 -1.46 0.73
C PHE A 50 -6.45 -2.75 0.75
N ARG A 51 -5.90 -3.12 -0.40
CA ARG A 51 -5.14 -4.38 -0.53
C ARG A 51 -3.67 -4.13 -0.22
N GLY A 52 -3.10 -4.97 0.65
CA GLY A 52 -1.69 -4.89 1.00
C GLY A 52 -0.76 -5.22 -0.18
N GLY A 53 0.53 -4.94 -0.02
CA GLY A 53 1.54 -5.33 -1.00
C GLY A 53 2.92 -4.68 -0.90
N SER A 54 3.15 -3.78 0.07
CA SER A 54 4.48 -3.28 0.45
C SER A 54 4.80 -3.60 1.92
N GLN A 55 5.89 -3.08 2.47
CA GLN A 55 6.19 -3.09 3.91
C GLN A 55 5.60 -1.88 4.64
N VAL A 56 5.33 -2.06 5.93
CA VAL A 56 4.99 -0.96 6.84
C VAL A 56 6.28 -0.32 7.37
N LEU A 57 6.39 0.99 7.19
CA LEU A 57 7.53 1.82 7.54
C LEU A 57 7.15 2.80 8.64
N ARG A 58 8.03 2.97 9.63
CA ARG A 58 7.91 4.07 10.58
C ARG A 58 8.37 5.37 9.91
N ILE A 59 7.54 6.42 9.99
CA ILE A 59 7.83 7.74 9.38
C ILE A 59 8.16 8.80 10.42
N ASN A 60 7.75 8.60 11.67
CA ASN A 60 8.16 9.38 12.84
C ASN A 60 7.85 8.57 14.12
N GLU A 61 8.04 9.16 15.29
CA GLU A 61 7.81 8.52 16.60
C GLU A 61 6.35 8.05 16.80
N ASN A 62 5.39 8.68 16.12
CA ASN A 62 3.97 8.48 16.34
C ASN A 62 3.25 7.76 15.20
N GLN A 63 3.89 7.63 14.04
CA GLN A 63 3.22 7.20 12.82
C GLN A 63 4.00 6.16 12.03
N ARG A 64 3.22 5.26 11.43
CA ARG A 64 3.67 4.30 10.42
C ARG A 64 2.88 4.50 9.14
N MET A 65 3.47 4.12 8.01
CA MET A 65 2.76 4.12 6.74
C MET A 65 3.03 2.86 5.93
N ALA A 66 2.16 2.58 4.98
CA ALA A 66 2.44 1.63 3.91
C ALA A 66 1.81 2.12 2.60
N PHE A 67 2.43 1.71 1.50
CA PHE A 67 1.76 1.78 0.21
C PHE A 67 0.86 0.56 0.04
N ILE A 68 -0.38 0.81 -0.33
CA ILE A 68 -1.37 -0.22 -0.66
C ILE A 68 -1.68 -0.19 -2.15
N HIS A 69 -2.37 -1.23 -2.62
CA HIS A 69 -2.96 -1.29 -3.95
C HIS A 69 -4.48 -1.18 -3.85
N GLU A 70 -5.07 -0.39 -4.73
CA GLU A 70 -6.51 -0.40 -5.01
C GLU A 70 -6.70 -0.95 -6.43
N THR A 71 -7.42 -2.08 -6.55
CA THR A 71 -7.55 -2.79 -7.82
C THR A 71 -8.94 -2.64 -8.42
N ASN A 72 -9.03 -2.30 -9.70
CA ASN A 72 -10.23 -2.53 -10.51
C ASN A 72 -9.98 -3.72 -11.44
N LEU A 73 -10.54 -4.89 -11.12
CA LEU A 73 -10.32 -6.11 -11.88
C LEU A 73 -11.30 -6.19 -13.04
N LEU A 74 -10.76 -6.33 -14.25
CA LEU A 74 -11.50 -6.20 -15.49
C LEU A 74 -11.17 -7.35 -16.44
N ARG A 75 -11.85 -7.36 -17.58
CA ARG A 75 -11.49 -8.21 -18.70
C ARG A 75 -11.25 -7.36 -19.93
N ASP A 76 -10.29 -7.80 -20.73
CA ASP A 76 -10.06 -7.20 -22.04
C ASP A 76 -11.16 -7.64 -23.04
N PRO A 77 -11.20 -7.09 -24.26
CA PRO A 77 -12.20 -7.47 -25.27
C PRO A 77 -12.19 -8.96 -25.66
N PHE A 78 -11.12 -9.68 -25.39
CA PHE A 78 -10.99 -11.13 -25.63
C PHE A 78 -11.31 -11.97 -24.38
N GLY A 79 -11.75 -11.34 -23.30
CA GLY A 79 -12.10 -12.00 -22.04
C GLY A 79 -10.90 -12.39 -21.17
N ARG A 80 -9.68 -11.95 -21.46
CA ARG A 80 -8.48 -12.21 -20.66
C ARG A 80 -8.47 -11.32 -19.41
N LYS A 81 -7.77 -11.76 -18.36
CA LYS A 81 -7.63 -10.99 -17.12
C LYS A 81 -6.95 -9.66 -17.42
N ASP A 82 -7.54 -8.59 -16.90
CA ASP A 82 -7.05 -7.24 -17.02
C ASP A 82 -7.32 -6.48 -15.70
N GLY A 83 -6.79 -5.27 -15.53
CA GLY A 83 -7.18 -4.43 -14.41
C GLY A 83 -6.38 -3.14 -14.26
N ASN A 84 -6.95 -2.21 -13.49
CA ASN A 84 -6.23 -1.03 -13.03
C ASN A 84 -5.66 -1.30 -11.63
N TYR A 85 -4.37 -1.05 -11.42
CA TYR A 85 -3.69 -1.24 -10.15
C TYR A 85 -3.09 0.09 -9.72
N ALA A 86 -3.86 0.84 -8.93
CA ALA A 86 -3.47 2.13 -8.41
C ALA A 86 -2.96 2.02 -6.98
N HIS A 87 -2.28 3.06 -6.51
CA HIS A 87 -1.67 3.10 -5.18
C HIS A 87 -2.35 4.12 -4.28
N ARG A 88 -2.26 3.84 -2.98
CA ARG A 88 -2.58 4.78 -1.92
C ARG A 88 -1.56 4.63 -0.81
N VAL A 89 -1.31 5.70 -0.07
CA VAL A 89 -0.56 5.64 1.18
C VAL A 89 -1.53 5.70 2.33
N ILE A 90 -1.45 4.70 3.20
CA ILE A 90 -2.18 4.63 4.47
C ILE A 90 -1.21 4.98 5.58
N VAL A 91 -1.62 5.88 6.47
CA VAL A 91 -0.86 6.24 7.66
C VAL A 91 -1.65 5.81 8.88
N TRP A 92 -0.98 5.09 9.79
CA TRP A 92 -1.49 4.71 11.09
C TRP A 92 -0.80 5.50 12.20
N ASP A 93 -1.52 5.73 13.30
CA ASP A 93 -0.88 6.05 14.58
C ASP A 93 -0.29 4.78 15.26
N ASN A 94 0.27 4.94 16.45
CA ASN A 94 0.84 3.81 17.22
C ASN A 94 -0.22 2.80 17.71
N ASP A 95 -1.50 3.19 17.75
CA ASP A 95 -2.65 2.34 18.12
C ASP A 95 -3.35 1.71 16.91
N TRP A 96 -2.72 1.79 15.72
CA TRP A 96 -3.19 1.25 14.46
C TRP A 96 -4.52 1.82 13.96
N ASN A 97 -4.90 3.02 14.41
CA ASN A 97 -5.97 3.78 13.79
C ASN A 97 -5.46 4.37 12.48
N ILE A 98 -6.25 4.28 11.40
CA ILE A 98 -5.94 4.98 10.15
C ILE A 98 -6.14 6.49 10.38
N VAL A 99 -5.05 7.25 10.44
CA VAL A 99 -5.07 8.70 10.67
C VAL A 99 -4.97 9.51 9.38
N HIS A 100 -4.50 8.90 8.29
CA HIS A 100 -4.45 9.55 6.99
C HIS A 100 -4.54 8.56 5.82
N LYS A 101 -5.07 9.04 4.70
CA LYS A 101 -5.28 8.29 3.46
C LYS A 101 -5.01 9.20 2.25
N SER A 102 -3.87 9.04 1.57
CA SER A 102 -3.46 9.90 0.43
C SER A 102 -4.46 9.81 -0.74
N LYS A 103 -4.52 10.76 -1.68
CA LYS A 103 -5.26 10.51 -2.94
C LYS A 103 -4.76 9.23 -3.64
N GLU A 104 -5.63 8.60 -4.45
CA GLU A 104 -5.24 7.50 -5.34
C GLU A 104 -4.29 8.04 -6.41
N PHE A 105 -3.26 7.28 -6.77
CA PHE A 105 -2.27 7.69 -7.77
C PHE A 105 -1.63 6.51 -8.50
N HIS A 106 -0.93 6.85 -9.58
CA HIS A 106 0.02 5.98 -10.28
C HIS A 106 1.37 6.72 -10.37
N PHE A 107 2.48 5.99 -10.28
CA PHE A 107 3.82 6.55 -10.33
C PHE A 107 4.17 7.12 -11.70
N MET A 108 3.77 6.44 -12.79
CA MET A 108 4.06 6.86 -14.17
C MET A 108 2.87 7.56 -14.85
N GLY A 109 1.82 7.90 -14.08
CA GLY A 109 0.57 8.44 -14.60
C GLY A 109 -0.36 7.36 -15.17
N THR A 110 -1.41 7.79 -15.87
CA THR A 110 -2.42 6.92 -16.47
C THR A 110 -2.56 7.21 -17.96
N TYR A 111 -3.14 6.27 -18.69
CA TYR A 111 -3.82 6.58 -19.95
C TYR A 111 -5.32 6.30 -19.81
N TYR A 112 -6.13 7.02 -20.56
CA TYR A 112 -7.58 6.80 -20.56
C TYR A 112 -7.94 5.67 -21.52
N ASP A 113 -8.50 4.58 -20.99
CA ASP A 113 -9.05 3.49 -21.79
C ASP A 113 -10.45 3.88 -22.26
N HIS A 114 -10.58 4.30 -23.52
CA HIS A 114 -11.85 4.68 -24.13
C HIS A 114 -12.86 3.53 -24.26
N VAL A 115 -12.42 2.28 -24.27
CA VAL A 115 -13.30 1.11 -24.34
C VAL A 115 -13.94 0.86 -22.98
N LYS A 116 -13.17 1.04 -21.91
CA LYS A 116 -13.62 0.83 -20.52
C LYS A 116 -14.08 2.11 -19.82
N ALA A 117 -13.94 3.26 -20.47
CA ALA A 117 -14.27 4.59 -19.97
C ALA A 117 -13.64 4.94 -18.61
N GLN A 118 -12.36 4.58 -18.42
CA GLN A 118 -11.64 4.81 -17.16
C GLN A 118 -10.15 5.06 -17.38
N ASP A 119 -9.51 5.70 -16.40
CA ASP A 119 -8.05 5.70 -16.30
C ASP A 119 -7.51 4.29 -16.01
N TYR A 120 -6.38 3.98 -16.64
CA TYR A 120 -5.79 2.67 -16.58
C TYR A 120 -4.26 2.74 -16.52
N ASN A 121 -3.69 2.00 -15.57
CA ASN A 121 -2.30 1.57 -15.56
C ASN A 121 -2.14 0.35 -14.63
N ILE A 122 -1.19 -0.54 -14.93
CA ILE A 122 -0.82 -1.66 -14.05
C ILE A 122 0.53 -1.32 -13.43
N GLU A 123 0.52 -1.03 -12.13
CA GLU A 123 1.74 -0.78 -11.37
C GLU A 123 1.69 -1.50 -10.03
N PHE A 124 2.85 -1.95 -9.56
CA PHE A 124 2.94 -2.69 -8.31
C PHE A 124 4.08 -2.16 -7.44
N VAL A 125 3.76 -1.26 -6.50
CA VAL A 125 4.71 -0.89 -5.43
C VAL A 125 5.14 -2.14 -4.66
N THR A 126 6.45 -2.29 -4.54
CA THR A 126 7.08 -3.41 -3.82
C THR A 126 7.54 -2.95 -2.44
N GLY A 127 7.98 -1.70 -2.32
CA GLY A 127 8.45 -1.18 -1.05
C GLY A 127 9.09 0.20 -1.13
N ALA A 128 9.37 0.77 0.04
CA ALA A 128 10.12 2.01 0.17
C ALA A 128 11.17 1.97 1.29
N ALA A 129 12.17 2.85 1.20
CA ALA A 129 13.20 3.01 2.22
C ALA A 129 13.57 4.49 2.35
N MET A 130 13.84 4.94 3.58
CA MET A 130 14.41 6.25 3.83
C MET A 130 15.93 6.18 3.67
N LEU A 131 16.51 7.08 2.87
CA LEU A 131 17.95 7.20 2.68
C LEU A 131 18.37 8.66 2.78
N GLY A 132 19.00 9.02 3.90
CA GLY A 132 19.37 10.41 4.19
C GLY A 132 18.12 11.30 4.23
N ASN A 133 18.07 12.30 3.37
CA ASN A 133 16.92 13.22 3.23
C ASN A 133 15.91 12.78 2.16
N ASP A 134 16.12 11.62 1.53
CA ASP A 134 15.27 11.12 0.46
C ASP A 134 14.47 9.89 0.90
N ILE A 135 13.38 9.63 0.18
CA ILE A 135 12.69 8.36 0.13
C ILE A 135 12.95 7.70 -1.22
N LEU A 136 13.23 6.40 -1.19
CA LEU A 136 13.36 5.52 -2.35
C LEU A 136 12.14 4.62 -2.39
N ILE A 137 11.43 4.57 -3.52
CA ILE A 137 10.22 3.77 -3.69
C ILE A 137 10.41 2.86 -4.89
N SER A 138 10.38 1.55 -4.67
CA SER A 138 10.49 0.53 -5.71
C SER A 138 9.11 0.08 -6.17
N TYR A 139 8.90 0.02 -7.48
CA TYR A 139 7.64 -0.43 -8.07
C TYR A 139 7.85 -1.09 -9.44
N GLY A 140 6.99 -2.06 -9.74
CA GLY A 140 6.86 -2.67 -11.06
C GLY A 140 5.90 -1.88 -11.94
N TRP A 141 6.15 -1.92 -13.26
CA TRP A 141 5.27 -1.35 -14.28
C TRP A 141 4.94 -2.42 -15.31
N GLN A 142 3.64 -2.59 -15.57
CA GLN A 142 3.06 -3.50 -16.57
C GLN A 142 3.54 -4.95 -16.44
N ASP A 143 3.84 -5.41 -15.22
CA ASP A 143 4.44 -6.72 -14.93
C ASP A 143 5.68 -7.05 -15.81
N ASN A 144 6.39 -6.02 -16.27
CA ASN A 144 7.45 -6.15 -17.29
C ASN A 144 8.74 -5.43 -16.90
N ALA A 145 8.65 -4.29 -16.24
CA ALA A 145 9.81 -3.50 -15.82
C ALA A 145 9.73 -3.14 -14.33
N SER A 146 10.86 -2.77 -13.74
CA SER A 146 10.95 -2.30 -12.36
C SER A 146 11.73 -1.00 -12.30
N TYR A 147 11.28 -0.10 -11.44
CA TYR A 147 11.83 1.23 -11.26
C TYR A 147 12.06 1.52 -9.77
N VAL A 148 12.96 2.46 -9.51
CA VAL A 148 13.13 3.07 -8.19
C VAL A 148 12.96 4.57 -8.34
N LEU A 149 11.89 5.12 -7.76
CA LEU A 149 11.69 6.54 -7.64
C LEU A 149 12.43 7.05 -6.40
N ARG A 150 13.31 8.03 -6.60
CA ARG A 150 13.96 8.77 -5.51
C ARG A 150 13.37 10.16 -5.46
N MET A 151 12.91 10.59 -4.28
CA MET A 151 12.49 11.98 -4.08
C MET A 151 12.84 12.47 -2.67
N PRO A 152 13.01 13.78 -2.48
CA PRO A 152 13.17 14.37 -1.15
C PRO A 152 11.98 14.05 -0.23
N GLN A 153 12.26 13.80 1.06
CA GLN A 153 11.22 13.46 2.04
C GLN A 153 10.20 14.59 2.24
N ASN A 154 10.61 15.85 2.13
CA ASN A 154 9.68 16.99 2.21
C ASN A 154 8.73 17.02 1.01
N VAL A 155 9.21 16.73 -0.21
CA VAL A 155 8.35 16.63 -1.41
C VAL A 155 7.34 15.50 -1.24
N PHE A 156 7.77 14.35 -0.70
CA PHE A 156 6.87 13.24 -0.39
C PHE A 156 5.83 13.61 0.68
N ALA A 157 6.24 14.29 1.76
CA ALA A 157 5.33 14.75 2.81
C ALA A 157 4.27 15.71 2.25
N ASN A 158 4.67 16.67 1.41
CA ASN A 158 3.74 17.59 0.75
C ASN A 158 2.77 16.84 -0.18
N PHE A 159 3.25 15.83 -0.92
CA PHE A 159 2.39 14.97 -1.73
C PHE A 159 1.34 14.23 -0.89
N LEU A 160 1.73 13.71 0.29
CA LEU A 160 0.82 13.00 1.19
C LEU A 160 -0.22 13.93 1.80
N TYR A 161 0.22 15.02 2.42
CA TYR A 161 -0.63 15.85 3.29
C TYR A 161 -1.26 17.04 2.56
N GLY A 162 -0.78 17.38 1.35
CA GLY A 162 -1.30 18.49 0.55
C GLY A 162 -0.89 19.87 1.06
N GLU A 163 0.28 19.97 1.72
CA GLU A 163 0.89 21.24 2.16
C GLU A 163 1.71 21.93 1.06
#